data_AF-A0A926UTM2-F1
#
_entry.id   AF-A0A926UTM2-F1
#
_cell.length_a   1.000
_cell.length_b   1.000
_cell.length_c   1.000
_cell.angle_alpha   90.00
_cell.angle_beta   90.00
_cell.angle_gamma   90.00
#
_symmetry.space_group_name_H-M   'P 1'
#
loop_
_entity.id
_entity.type
_entity.pdbx_description
1 polymer ?
#
loop_
_entity_poly.entity_id
_entity_poly.type
_entity_poly.pdbx_seq_one_letter_code
_entity_poly.pdbx_strand_id
1 'polypeptide(L)'
;MTEPTPQPLCPYCKESIQPKATVCPHCKKTIFSTDPGANAVIYLISFGVMFAVLWTGINWFAKVQTEQNLRDAQQQVDKMLKR
;
A
#
# COMPACT_ATOMS: atom_id res chain seq x y z
N MET A 1 -18.44 20.53 -20.95
CA MET A 1 -19.07 19.30 -21.44
C MET A 1 -19.01 18.31 -20.28
N THR A 2 -20.07 18.22 -19.47
CA THR A 2 -20.13 17.26 -18.35
C THR A 2 -20.47 15.90 -18.93
N GLU A 3 -19.50 14.99 -18.94
CA GLU A 3 -19.69 13.60 -19.34
C GLU A 3 -20.79 12.97 -18.46
N PRO A 4 -21.79 12.28 -19.03
CA PRO A 4 -22.82 11.62 -18.24
C PRO A 4 -22.15 10.47 -17.48
N THR A 5 -21.98 10.64 -16.17
CA THR A 5 -21.52 9.57 -15.28
C THR A 5 -22.39 8.33 -15.51
N PRO A 6 -21.79 7.16 -15.83
CA PRO A 6 -22.53 5.92 -15.96
C PRO A 6 -23.39 5.71 -14.73
N GLN A 7 -24.71 5.61 -14.92
CA GLN A 7 -25.62 5.32 -13.81
C GLN A 7 -25.26 3.93 -13.29
N PRO A 8 -24.97 3.77 -12.00
CA PRO A 8 -24.65 2.46 -11.48
C PRO A 8 -25.89 1.57 -11.52
N LEU A 9 -25.71 0.31 -11.90
CA LEU A 9 -26.74 -0.72 -11.82
C LEU A 9 -26.48 -1.57 -10.59
N CYS A 10 -27.55 -2.00 -9.92
CA CYS A 10 -27.44 -2.92 -8.80
C CYS A 10 -26.87 -4.27 -9.30
N PRO A 11 -25.78 -4.80 -8.71
CA PRO A 11 -25.19 -6.07 -9.14
C PRO A 11 -26.11 -7.28 -8.88
N TYR A 12 -27.15 -7.11 -8.05
CA TYR A 12 -28.06 -8.19 -7.69
C TYR A 12 -29.33 -8.22 -8.54
N CYS A 13 -29.99 -7.08 -8.74
CA CYS A 13 -31.26 -7.01 -9.46
C CYS A 13 -31.16 -6.30 -10.81
N LYS A 14 -29.98 -5.78 -11.19
CA LYS A 14 -29.70 -5.08 -12.45
C LYS A 14 -30.54 -3.82 -12.70
N GLU A 15 -31.23 -3.34 -11.67
CA GLU A 15 -32.00 -2.10 -11.73
C GLU A 15 -31.09 -0.88 -11.52
N SER A 16 -31.48 0.27 -12.08
CA SER A 16 -30.77 1.53 -11.87
C SER A 16 -30.77 1.91 -10.38
N ILE A 17 -29.61 2.32 -9.88
CA ILE A 17 -29.43 2.76 -8.50
C ILE A 17 -28.77 4.13 -8.49
N GLN A 18 -29.06 4.91 -7.44
CA GLN A 18 -28.34 6.17 -7.23
C GLN A 18 -26.86 5.87 -6.95
N PRO A 19 -25.92 6.69 -7.47
CA PRO A 19 -24.48 6.46 -7.31
C PRO A 19 -23.96 6.52 -5.87
N LYS A 20 -24.76 7.04 -4.94
CA LYS A 20 -24.44 7.09 -3.51
C LYS A 20 -25.37 6.22 -2.66
N ALA A 21 -26.18 5.36 -3.29
CA ALA A 21 -27.03 4.43 -2.58
C ALA A 21 -26.18 3.34 -1.91
N THR A 22 -26.28 3.21 -0.60
CA THR A 22 -25.68 2.11 0.17
C THR A 22 -26.60 0.88 0.23
N VAL A 23 -27.87 1.05 -0.15
CA VAL A 23 -28.89 0.00 -0.19
C VAL A 23 -29.73 0.16 -1.46
N CYS A 24 -29.96 -0.93 -2.19
CA CYS A 24 -30.80 -0.90 -3.37
C CYS A 24 -32.30 -0.77 -2.99
N PRO A 25 -33.07 0.18 -3.55
CA PRO A 25 -34.48 0.34 -3.22
C PRO A 25 -35.37 -0.81 -3.73
N HIS A 26 -34.92 -1.54 -4.76
CA HIS A 26 -35.68 -2.63 -5.36
C HIS A 26 -35.50 -3.96 -4.62
N CYS A 27 -34.25 -4.37 -4.39
CA CYS A 27 -33.96 -5.66 -3.77
C CYS A 27 -33.54 -5.57 -2.30
N LYS A 28 -33.39 -4.36 -1.75
CA LYS A 28 -33.00 -4.07 -0.36
C LYS A 28 -31.65 -4.66 0.07
N LYS A 29 -30.82 -5.13 -0.87
CA LYS A 29 -29.46 -5.58 -0.59
C LYS A 29 -28.55 -4.37 -0.40
N THR A 30 -27.65 -4.48 0.56
CA THR A 30 -26.56 -3.55 0.78
C THR A 30 -25.60 -3.60 -0.39
N ILE A 31 -25.32 -2.43 -0.93
CA ILE A 31 -24.44 -2.20 -2.08
C ILE A 31 -23.41 -1.18 -1.62
N PHE A 32 -22.16 -1.61 -1.47
CA PHE A 32 -21.09 -0.67 -1.22
C PHE A 32 -20.80 0.03 -2.54
N SER A 33 -21.14 1.32 -2.61
CA SER A 33 -20.74 2.12 -3.77
C SER A 33 -19.23 2.17 -3.78
N THR A 34 -18.63 1.62 -4.82
CA THR A 34 -17.19 1.68 -5.05
C THR A 34 -16.88 3.09 -5.54
N ASP A 35 -16.77 4.05 -4.62
CA ASP A 35 -16.38 5.40 -4.95
C ASP A 35 -14.97 5.37 -5.55
N PRO A 36 -14.77 5.87 -6.79
CA PRO A 36 -13.46 5.87 -7.43
C PRO A 36 -12.40 6.63 -6.61
N GLY A 37 -12.82 7.61 -5.80
CA GLY A 37 -11.95 8.31 -4.86
C GLY A 37 -11.46 7.44 -3.70
N ALA A 38 -12.30 6.55 -3.16
CA ALA A 38 -11.92 5.68 -2.05
C ALA A 38 -10.85 4.66 -2.48
N ASN A 39 -11.01 4.08 -3.67
CA ASN A 39 -10.05 3.15 -4.23
C ASN A 39 -8.67 3.80 -4.45
N ALA A 40 -8.65 5.04 -4.98
CA ALA A 40 -7.40 5.77 -5.18
C ALA A 40 -6.64 5.96 -3.85
N VAL A 41 -7.34 6.32 -2.78
CA VAL A 41 -6.75 6.46 -1.44
C VAL A 41 -6.20 5.13 -0.93
N ILE A 42 -6.94 4.02 -1.09
CA ILE A 42 -6.50 2.69 -0.68
C ILE A 42 -5.21 2.29 -1.42
N TYR A 43 -5.12 2.56 -2.72
CA TYR A 43 -3.91 2.26 -3.48
C TYR A 43 -2.72 3.11 -3.04
N LEU A 44 -2.91 4.40 -2.75
CA LEU A 44 -1.85 5.27 -2.24
C LEU A 44 -1.33 4.81 -0.88
N ILE A 45 -2.22 4.39 0.02
CA ILE A 45 -1.84 3.86 1.34
C ILE A 45 -1.07 2.54 1.17
N SER A 46 -1.61 1.62 0.36
CA SER A 46 -0.97 0.32 0.11
C SER A 46 0.44 0.49 -0.47
N PHE A 47 0.59 1.41 -1.42
CA PHE A 47 1.88 1.72 -2.02
C PHE A 47 2.84 2.37 -1.03
N GLY A 48 2.38 3.32 -0.22
CA GLY A 48 3.18 3.97 0.83
C GLY A 48 3.68 2.99 1.89
N VAL A 49 2.82 2.06 2.32
CA VAL A 49 3.20 1.01 3.29
C VAL A 49 4.24 0.07 2.70
N MET A 50 4.02 -0.41 1.46
CA MET A 50 4.97 -1.31 0.80
C MET A 50 6.34 -0.62 0.59
N PHE A 51 6.33 0.64 0.19
CA PHE A 51 7.55 1.44 0.02
C PHE A 51 8.26 1.65 1.36
N ALA A 52 7.54 1.93 2.45
CA ALA A 52 8.13 2.09 3.78
C ALA A 52 8.80 0.81 4.29
N VAL A 53 8.19 -0.36 4.07
CA VAL A 53 8.78 -1.65 4.42
C VAL A 53 10.07 -1.89 3.62
N LEU A 54 10.03 -1.64 2.30
CA LEU A 54 11.23 -1.76 1.46
C LEU A 54 12.33 -0.78 1.88
N TRP A 55 11.97 0.47 2.18
CA TRP A 55 12.91 1.52 2.59
C TRP A 55 13.57 1.21 3.94
N THR A 56 12.78 0.78 4.93
CA THR A 56 13.30 0.38 6.25
C THR A 56 14.21 -0.84 6.16
N GLY A 57 13.89 -1.79 5.26
CA GLY A 57 14.76 -2.94 4.98
C GLY A 57 16.12 -2.53 4.40
N ILE A 58 16.14 -1.64 3.41
CA ILE A 58 17.39 -1.15 2.78
C ILE A 58 18.23 -0.36 3.80
N ASN A 59 17.60 0.50 4.60
CA ASN A 59 18.30 1.33 5.59
C ASN A 59 18.91 0.48 6.72
N TRP A 60 18.24 -0.60 7.13
CA TRP A 60 18.77 -1.55 8.10
C TRP A 60 19.97 -2.33 7.54
N PHE A 61 19.88 -2.77 6.28
CA PHE A 61 20.98 -3.49 5.63
C PHE A 61 22.24 -2.64 5.46
N ALA A 62 22.09 -1.34 5.16
CA ALA A 62 23.21 -0.40 5.10
C ALA A 62 23.96 -0.28 6.44
N LYS A 63 23.22 -0.27 7.57
CA LYS A 63 23.81 -0.25 8.90
C LYS A 63 24.62 -1.52 9.21
N VAL A 64 24.08 -2.68 8.84
CA VAL A 64 24.72 -3.99 9.08
C VAL A 64 26.08 -4.12 8.39
N GLN A 65 26.19 -3.65 7.14
CA GLN A 65 27.44 -3.68 6.37
C GLN A 65 28.58 -2.92 7.08
N THR A 66 28.27 -1.78 7.69
CA THR A 66 29.27 -0.92 8.34
C THR A 66 29.80 -1.59 9.61
N GLU A 67 28.93 -2.25 10.38
CA GLU A 67 29.32 -2.96 11.60
C GLU A 67 30.20 -4.18 11.32
N GLN A 68 30.00 -4.88 10.19
CA GLN A 68 30.88 -5.99 9.80
C GLN A 68 32.28 -5.50 9.38
N ASN A 69 32.35 -4.48 8.52
CA ASN A 69 33.63 -3.91 8.08
C ASN A 69 34.49 -3.41 9.26
N LEU A 70 33.85 -2.84 10.29
CA LEU A 70 34.54 -2.37 11.49
C LEU A 70 35.15 -3.52 12.31
N ARG A 71 34.44 -4.66 12.41
CA ARG A 71 34.93 -5.85 13.13
C ARG A 71 36.09 -6.51 12.40
N ASP A 72 36.01 -6.59 11.07
CA ASP A 72 37.08 -7.16 10.25
C ASP A 72 38.35 -6.30 10.32
N ALA A 73 38.20 -4.97 10.27
CA ALA A 73 39.30 -4.04 10.46
C ALA A 73 39.95 -4.20 11.85
N GLN A 74 39.16 -4.34 12.92
CA GLN A 74 39.67 -4.60 14.27
C GLN A 74 40.45 -5.91 14.36
N GLN A 75 39.96 -6.99 13.75
CA GLN A 75 40.67 -8.28 13.74
C GLN A 75 42.00 -8.21 13.00
N GLN A 76 42.08 -7.45 11.91
CA GLN A 76 43.34 -7.26 11.20
C GLN A 76 44.35 -6.52 12.09
N VAL A 77 43.94 -5.47 12.79
CA VAL A 77 44.82 -4.73 13.70
C VAL A 77 45.32 -5.62 14.84
N ASP A 78 44.45 -6.41 15.48
CA ASP A 78 44.88 -7.31 16.58
C ASP A 78 45.88 -8.39 16.09
N LYS A 79 45.70 -8.90 14.87
CA LYS A 79 46.66 -9.82 14.23
C LYS A 79 48.00 -9.17 13.88
N MET A 80 48.02 -7.86 13.64
CA MET A 80 49.25 -7.10 13.44
C MET A 80 49.94 -6.77 14.76
N LEU A 81 49.16 -6.55 15.82
CA LEU A 81 49.67 -6.21 17.15
C LEU A 81 50.28 -7.41 17.90
N LYS A 82 49.79 -8.64 17.61
CA LYS A 82 50.32 -9.90 18.17
C LYS A 82 51.51 -10.50 17.41
N ARG A 83 52.00 -9.81 16.38
CA ARG A 83 53.12 -10.26 15.55
C ARG A 83 54.38 -9.50 15.89
#